data_AF-A0A6B2GBT5-F1
#
_entry.id   AF-A0A6B2GBT5-F1
#
_cell.length_a   1.000
_cell.length_b   1.000
_cell.length_c   1.000
_cell.angle_alpha   90.00
_cell.angle_beta   90.00
_cell.angle_gamma   90.00
#
_symmetry.space_group_name_H-M   'P 1'
#
loop_
_entity.id
_entity.type
_entity.pdbx_description
1 polymer ?
#
loop_
_entity_poly.entity_id
_entity_poly.type
_entity_poly.pdbx_seq_one_letter_code
_entity_poly.pdbx_strand_id
1 'polypeptide(L)'
;VVSSLNITTHILKRNGIFVAKIFRGKDTDFLCSQLKCLFKNICVAKPKSSRHSSVECFVVCTGYNPPDGFVPSMKNPHIRPEDWNFDELKDVNRVIFPFVTCGDLSGYDSDMSYSLNLNHPYVPIDVIQSPIDPAYKYACSLKKEGKLPDELT
;
A
#
# COMPACT_ATOMS: atom_id res chain seq x y z
N VAL A 1 4.11 0.25 4.43
CA VAL A 1 5.41 0.83 4.04
C VAL A 1 6.11 1.54 5.20
N VAL A 2 5.42 2.42 5.94
CA VAL A 2 6.03 3.21 7.03
C VAL A 2 6.65 2.33 8.12
N SER A 3 5.93 1.32 8.63
CA SER A 3 6.48 0.43 9.68
C SER A 3 7.68 -0.40 9.20
N SER A 4 7.62 -0.93 7.98
CA SER A 4 8.73 -1.68 7.38
C SER A 4 9.95 -0.79 7.15
N LEU A 5 9.75 0.46 6.72
CA LEU A 5 10.83 1.43 6.56
C LEU A 5 11.47 1.78 7.90
N ASN A 6 10.66 1.95 8.95
CA ASN A 6 11.18 2.25 10.28
C ASN A 6 12.08 1.13 10.82
N ILE A 7 11.69 -0.12 10.65
CA ILE A 7 12.56 -1.26 11.00
C ILE A 7 13.82 -1.23 10.12
N THR A 8 13.64 -0.96 8.83
CA THR A 8 14.74 -0.87 7.85
C THR A 8 15.79 0.17 8.25
N THR A 9 15.40 1.34 8.77
CA THR A 9 16.37 2.38 9.17
C THR A 9 17.29 1.95 10.32
N HIS A 10 16.86 0.97 11.14
CA HIS A 10 17.68 0.42 12.23
C HIS A 10 18.63 -0.69 11.76
N ILE A 11 18.30 -1.42 10.68
CA ILE A 11 19.03 -2.62 10.25
C ILE A 11 19.83 -2.42 8.96
N LEU A 12 19.41 -1.50 8.09
CA LEU A 12 19.94 -1.39 6.74
C LEU A 12 21.29 -0.68 6.76
N LYS A 13 22.32 -1.36 6.25
CA LYS A 13 23.64 -0.76 6.08
C LYS A 13 23.64 0.33 5.00
N ARG A 14 24.60 1.25 5.08
CA ARG A 14 24.84 2.25 4.02
C ARG A 14 25.01 1.59 2.65
N ASN A 15 24.51 2.27 1.63
CA ASN A 15 24.34 1.80 0.25
C ASN A 15 23.44 0.55 0.11
N GLY A 16 22.69 0.17 1.14
CA GLY A 16 21.72 -0.92 1.10
C GLY A 16 20.55 -0.66 0.16
N ILE A 17 19.76 -1.71 -0.06
CA ILE A 17 18.57 -1.71 -0.92
C ILE A 17 17.35 -2.02 -0.07
N PHE A 18 16.27 -1.27 -0.28
CA PHE A 18 14.96 -1.50 0.31
C PHE A 18 13.94 -1.68 -0.80
N VAL A 19 13.18 -2.77 -0.74
CA VAL A 19 12.09 -3.06 -1.69
C VAL A 19 10.81 -3.25 -0.91
N ALA A 20 9.74 -2.55 -1.30
CA ALA A 20 8.45 -2.69 -0.66
C ALA A 20 7.32 -2.68 -1.69
N LYS A 21 6.29 -3.50 -1.44
CA LYS A 21 5.04 -3.47 -2.17
C LYS A 21 4.23 -2.25 -1.72
N ILE A 22 3.70 -1.50 -2.68
CA ILE A 22 2.89 -0.31 -2.48
C ILE A 22 1.67 -0.35 -3.41
N PHE A 23 0.63 0.40 -3.07
CA PHE A 23 -0.48 0.65 -3.99
C PHE A 23 -0.19 1.93 -4.78
N ARG A 24 -0.21 1.84 -6.12
CA ARG A 24 -0.03 3.00 -7.00
C ARG A 24 -1.32 3.82 -6.96
N GLY A 25 -1.19 5.09 -6.61
CA GLY A 25 -2.31 6.01 -6.50
C GLY A 25 -1.84 7.47 -6.53
N LYS A 26 -2.73 8.38 -6.15
CA LYS A 26 -2.48 9.83 -6.15
C LYS A 26 -1.26 10.23 -5.33
N ASP A 27 -0.99 9.51 -4.25
CA ASP A 27 0.04 9.88 -3.28
C ASP A 27 1.38 9.14 -3.48
N THR A 28 1.53 8.37 -4.56
CA THR A 28 2.76 7.60 -4.83
C THR A 28 3.98 8.51 -4.99
N ASP A 29 3.82 9.68 -5.61
CA ASP A 29 4.92 10.64 -5.81
C ASP A 29 5.36 11.29 -4.49
N PHE A 30 4.42 11.50 -3.57
CA PHE A 30 4.70 12.00 -2.23
C PHE A 30 5.49 10.96 -1.42
N LEU A 31 5.07 9.70 -1.43
CA LEU A 31 5.81 8.60 -0.81
C LEU A 31 7.23 8.49 -1.38
N CYS A 32 7.38 8.58 -2.71
CA CYS A 32 8.70 8.55 -3.34
C CYS A 32 9.56 9.73 -2.89
N SER A 33 8.98 10.92 -2.75
CA SER A 33 9.71 12.12 -2.29
C SER A 33 10.23 11.96 -0.87
N GLN A 34 9.44 11.39 0.05
CA GLN A 34 9.89 11.11 1.41
C GLN A 34 11.02 10.06 1.44
N LEU A 35 10.93 9.03 0.60
CA LEU A 35 11.97 8.02 0.49
C LEU A 35 13.29 8.60 -0.09
N LYS A 36 13.23 9.63 -0.96
CA LYS A 36 14.45 10.27 -1.53
C LYS A 36 15.31 10.94 -0.45
N CYS A 37 14.75 11.28 0.70
CA CYS A 37 15.51 11.81 1.84
C CYS A 37 16.46 10.75 2.45
N LEU A 38 16.19 9.46 2.23
CA LEU A 38 16.94 8.35 2.82
C LEU A 38 17.71 7.49 1.81
N PHE A 39 17.38 7.60 0.51
CA PHE A 39 17.95 6.76 -0.54
C PHE A 39 18.37 7.59 -1.75
N LYS A 40 19.47 7.19 -2.40
CA LYS A 40 20.01 7.88 -3.58
C LYS A 40 19.12 7.72 -4.82
N ASN A 41 18.63 6.51 -5.08
CA ASN A 41 17.80 6.24 -6.26
C ASN A 41 16.52 5.52 -5.87
N ILE A 42 15.43 5.89 -6.53
CA ILE A 42 14.10 5.34 -6.29
C ILE A 42 13.44 5.06 -7.62
N CYS A 43 12.95 3.84 -7.77
CA CYS A 43 12.18 3.41 -8.92
C CYS A 43 10.89 2.76 -8.45
N VAL A 44 9.77 3.11 -9.08
CA VAL A 44 8.52 2.38 -8.91
C VAL A 44 8.38 1.44 -10.10
N ALA A 45 8.38 0.14 -9.82
CA ALA A 45 8.34 -0.90 -10.83
C ALA A 45 7.08 -1.76 -10.66
N LYS A 46 6.45 -2.12 -11.78
CA LYS A 46 5.42 -3.15 -11.84
C LYS A 46 5.96 -4.35 -12.64
N PRO A 47 6.40 -5.43 -11.96
CA PRO A 47 6.92 -6.62 -12.63
C PRO A 47 5.90 -7.25 -13.58
N LYS A 48 6.39 -7.94 -14.63
CA LYS A 48 5.53 -8.69 -15.57
C LYS A 48 4.70 -9.79 -14.89
N SER A 49 5.17 -10.31 -13.75
CA SER A 49 4.46 -11.29 -12.94
C SER A 49 3.26 -10.70 -12.17
N SER A 50 3.18 -9.38 -12.05
CA SER A 50 2.03 -8.71 -11.41
C SER A 50 0.85 -8.61 -12.39
N ARG A 51 -0.37 -8.81 -11.88
CA ARG A 51 -1.60 -8.65 -12.68
C ARG A 51 -1.67 -7.24 -13.27
N HIS A 52 -1.96 -7.12 -14.56
CA HIS A 52 -2.06 -5.81 -15.22
C HIS A 52 -3.15 -4.94 -14.59
N SER A 53 -4.27 -5.55 -14.20
CA SER A 53 -5.41 -4.91 -13.54
C SER A 53 -5.16 -4.45 -12.10
N SER A 54 -4.16 -5.01 -11.41
CA SER A 54 -3.89 -4.62 -10.02
C SER A 54 -3.26 -3.22 -9.94
N VAL A 55 -3.65 -2.42 -8.95
CA VAL A 55 -2.98 -1.13 -8.68
C VAL A 55 -1.67 -1.31 -7.89
N GLU A 56 -1.33 -2.53 -7.51
CA GLU A 56 -0.11 -2.84 -6.78
C GLU A 56 1.15 -2.66 -7.65
N CYS A 57 2.18 -2.09 -7.04
CA CYS A 57 3.51 -1.97 -7.61
C CYS A 57 4.56 -2.11 -6.49
N PHE A 58 5.84 -2.04 -6.86
CA PHE A 58 6.95 -2.15 -5.94
C PHE A 58 7.79 -0.89 -6.02
N VAL A 59 8.09 -0.28 -4.87
CA VAL A 59 9.14 0.71 -4.78
C VAL A 59 10.47 0.01 -4.54
N VAL A 60 11.47 0.34 -5.36
CA VAL A 60 12.84 -0.14 -5.28
C VAL A 60 13.72 1.04 -4.94
N CYS A 61 14.21 1.08 -3.71
CA CYS A 61 15.08 2.14 -3.20
C CYS A 61 16.49 1.59 -3.11
N THR A 62 17.45 2.23 -3.77
CA THR A 62 18.86 1.80 -3.75
C THR A 62 19.76 2.91 -3.21
N GLY A 63 20.86 2.50 -2.60
CA GLY A 63 21.84 3.43 -2.07
C GLY A 63 21.37 4.11 -0.79
N TYR A 64 20.96 3.32 0.22
CA TYR A 64 20.59 3.87 1.53
C TYR A 64 21.67 4.81 2.06
N ASN A 65 21.31 6.07 2.24
CA ASN A 65 22.21 7.15 2.56
C ASN A 65 21.46 8.18 3.42
N PRO A 66 21.19 7.83 4.69
CA PRO A 66 20.56 8.77 5.60
C PRO A 66 21.50 9.97 5.81
N PRO A 67 20.95 11.18 5.95
CA PRO A 67 21.74 12.38 6.20
C PRO A 67 22.47 12.32 7.54
N ASP A 68 23.54 13.12 7.63
CA ASP A 68 24.35 13.16 8.84
C ASP A 68 23.53 13.65 10.04
N GLY A 69 23.69 12.98 11.18
CA GLY A 69 22.90 13.24 12.38
C GLY A 69 21.52 12.57 12.41
N PHE A 70 21.12 11.84 11.35
CA PHE A 70 19.90 11.04 11.40
C PHE A 70 20.04 9.88 12.40
N VAL A 71 19.14 9.84 13.38
CA VAL A 71 19.06 8.76 14.37
C VAL A 71 17.73 8.02 14.20
N PRO A 72 17.74 6.73 13.83
CA PRO A 72 16.52 5.93 13.78
C PRO A 72 15.78 5.92 15.12
N SER A 73 14.45 6.05 15.10
CA SER A 73 13.62 6.05 16.30
C SER A 73 12.35 5.21 16.09
N MET A 74 12.00 4.40 17.09
CA MET A 74 10.75 3.63 17.09
C MET A 74 9.53 4.45 17.52
N LYS A 75 9.73 5.68 17.99
CA LYS A 75 8.65 6.61 18.38
C LYS A 75 7.99 7.17 17.12
N ASN A 76 7.02 6.43 16.58
CA ASN A 76 6.27 6.81 15.39
C ASN A 76 4.78 6.99 15.75
N PRO A 77 4.13 8.10 15.37
CA PRO A 77 2.72 8.33 15.69
C PRO A 77 1.81 7.28 15.06
N HIS A 78 2.24 6.61 14.00
CA HIS A 78 1.51 5.53 13.33
C HIS A 78 1.77 4.14 13.90
N ILE A 79 2.70 4.00 14.86
CA ILE A 79 3.01 2.72 15.53
C ILE A 79 2.55 2.76 16.99
N ARG A 80 2.90 3.83 17.72
CA ARG A 80 2.52 4.07 19.12
C ARG A 80 2.25 5.57 19.32
N PRO A 81 1.00 6.02 19.12
CA PRO A 81 0.62 7.42 19.28
C PRO A 81 0.95 7.98 20.68
N GLU A 82 0.87 7.16 21.72
CA GLU A 82 1.13 7.53 23.12
C GLU A 82 2.60 7.90 23.40
N ASP A 83 3.54 7.34 22.64
CA ASP A 83 4.98 7.57 22.80
C ASP A 83 5.47 8.74 21.92
N TRP A 84 4.56 9.39 21.18
CA TRP A 84 4.91 10.41 20.20
C TRP A 84 5.02 11.80 20.84
N ASN A 85 6.23 12.36 20.79
CA ASN A 85 6.50 13.73 21.19
C ASN A 85 7.30 14.46 20.11
N PHE A 86 6.66 15.42 19.44
CA PHE A 86 7.29 16.18 18.35
C PHE A 86 8.44 17.08 18.84
N ASP A 87 8.40 17.53 20.10
CA ASP A 87 9.40 18.43 20.66
C ASP A 87 10.72 17.72 21.01
N GLU A 88 10.71 16.39 21.07
CA GLU A 88 11.92 15.58 21.28
C GLU A 88 12.73 15.38 20.00
N LEU A 89 12.14 15.60 18.83
CA LEU A 89 12.83 15.46 17.55
C LEU A 89 13.72 16.69 17.32
N LYS A 90 15.03 16.44 17.23
CA LYS A 90 16.04 17.46 16.93
C LYS A 90 16.47 17.40 15.47
N ASP A 91 16.82 18.57 14.93
CA ASP A 91 17.52 18.75 13.66
C ASP A 91 16.86 18.00 12.48
N VAL A 92 17.63 17.14 11.83
CA VAL A 92 17.27 16.39 10.63
C VAL A 92 16.12 15.40 10.88
N ASN A 93 16.02 14.88 12.11
CA ASN A 93 14.92 13.99 12.48
C ASN A 93 13.57 14.71 12.46
N ARG A 94 13.50 16.01 12.73
CA ARG A 94 12.23 16.78 12.70
C ARG A 94 11.72 17.03 11.27
N VAL A 95 12.60 16.98 10.28
CA VAL A 95 12.28 17.21 8.87
C VAL A 95 11.92 15.91 8.16
N ILE A 96 12.67 14.84 8.43
CA ILE A 96 12.48 13.52 7.79
C ILE A 96 11.39 12.71 8.48
N PHE A 97 11.20 12.93 9.79
CA PHE A 97 10.20 12.29 10.62
C PHE A 97 9.20 13.37 11.06
N PRO A 98 7.90 13.26 10.73
CA PRO A 98 7.09 12.06 10.66
C PRO A 98 6.83 11.56 9.23
N PHE A 99 7.03 10.26 9.00
CA PHE A 99 6.57 9.60 7.78
C PHE A 99 5.04 9.53 7.79
N VAL A 100 4.40 10.42 7.04
CA VAL A 100 2.95 10.37 6.81
C VAL A 100 2.63 9.13 6.00
N THR A 101 1.73 8.28 6.51
CA THR A 101 1.18 7.15 5.76
C THR A 101 0.26 7.69 4.66
N CYS A 102 0.59 7.40 3.40
CA CYS A 102 -0.32 7.60 2.28
C CYS A 102 -1.09 6.32 1.99
N GLY A 103 -2.40 6.45 1.81
CA GLY A 103 -3.35 5.34 1.75
C GLY A 103 -4.01 5.15 3.11
N ASP A 104 -5.19 5.75 3.29
CA ASP A 104 -6.11 5.23 4.28
C ASP A 104 -6.80 3.98 3.69
N LEU A 105 -7.40 3.17 4.56
CA LEU A 105 -8.23 2.03 4.13
C LEU A 105 -9.60 2.46 3.59
N SER A 106 -9.87 3.77 3.49
CA SER A 106 -11.11 4.32 2.97
C SER A 106 -11.09 4.52 1.45
N GLY A 107 -9.91 4.41 0.83
CA GLY A 107 -9.76 4.36 -0.62
C GLY A 107 -10.51 3.19 -1.26
N TYR A 108 -10.87 3.34 -2.53
CA TYR A 108 -11.50 2.29 -3.33
C TYR A 108 -10.57 1.07 -3.44
N ASP A 109 -10.95 -0.03 -2.79
CA ASP A 109 -10.41 -1.37 -2.91
C ASP A 109 -10.84 -1.99 -4.24
N SER A 110 -9.89 -2.25 -5.13
CA SER A 110 -10.18 -2.84 -6.45
C SER A 110 -10.87 -4.21 -6.39
N ASP A 111 -10.79 -4.91 -5.26
CA ASP A 111 -11.41 -6.24 -5.08
C ASP A 111 -12.77 -6.17 -4.34
N MET A 112 -13.21 -4.98 -3.90
CA MET A 112 -14.53 -4.82 -3.28
C MET A 112 -15.59 -4.50 -4.33
N SER A 113 -16.72 -5.19 -4.26
CA SER A 113 -17.88 -4.89 -5.12
C SER A 113 -18.64 -3.71 -4.53
N TYR A 114 -18.44 -2.53 -5.10
CA TYR A 114 -19.15 -1.31 -4.67
C TYR A 114 -20.54 -1.24 -5.27
N SER A 115 -21.47 -0.68 -4.51
CA SER A 115 -22.81 -0.35 -5.00
C SER A 115 -22.69 0.68 -6.13
N LEU A 116 -23.25 0.34 -7.30
CA LEU A 116 -23.33 1.22 -8.45
C LEU A 116 -24.38 2.31 -8.18
N ASN A 117 -23.97 3.41 -7.54
CA ASN A 117 -24.80 4.61 -7.39
C ASN A 117 -24.83 5.40 -8.71
N LEU A 118 -25.49 4.83 -9.73
CA LEU A 118 -25.63 5.44 -11.04
C LEU A 118 -27.00 6.12 -11.16
N ASN A 119 -27.03 7.33 -11.75
CA ASN A 119 -28.27 8.03 -12.11
C ASN A 119 -28.97 7.42 -13.36
N HIS A 120 -28.48 6.28 -13.85
CA HIS A 120 -28.95 5.60 -15.06
C HIS A 120 -28.85 4.08 -14.86
N PRO A 121 -29.69 3.27 -15.56
CA PRO A 121 -29.69 1.83 -15.40
C PRO A 121 -28.37 1.23 -15.89
N TYR A 122 -27.70 0.45 -15.03
CA TYR A 122 -26.55 -0.36 -15.41
C TYR A 122 -27.03 -1.55 -16.25
N VAL A 123 -26.44 -1.73 -17.44
CA VAL A 123 -26.65 -2.92 -18.27
C VAL A 123 -25.47 -3.86 -18.04
N PRO A 124 -25.66 -5.01 -17.37
CA PRO A 124 -24.61 -6.00 -17.22
C PRO A 124 -24.17 -6.49 -18.60
N ILE A 125 -22.85 -6.47 -18.83
CA ILE A 125 -22.25 -7.02 -20.04
C ILE A 125 -21.60 -8.35 -19.64
N ASP A 126 -21.77 -9.37 -20.47
CA ASP A 126 -21.11 -10.65 -20.26
C ASP A 126 -19.58 -10.51 -20.38
N VAL A 127 -18.86 -11.19 -19.50
CA VAL A 127 -17.41 -11.22 -19.53
C VAL A 127 -16.94 -11.93 -20.81
N ILE A 128 -15.97 -11.33 -21.51
CA ILE A 128 -15.41 -11.89 -22.76
C ILE A 128 -14.82 -13.28 -22.54
N GLN A 129 -14.28 -13.53 -21.34
CA GLN A 129 -13.78 -14.83 -20.94
C GLN A 129 -14.03 -15.05 -19.45
N SER A 130 -14.75 -16.11 -19.12
CA SER A 130 -15.02 -16.50 -17.73
C SER A 130 -13.75 -16.99 -17.03
N PRO A 131 -13.62 -16.77 -15.70
CA PRO A 131 -12.54 -17.36 -14.92
C PRO A 131 -12.53 -18.88 -15.05
N ILE A 132 -11.35 -19.48 -15.19
CA ILE A 132 -11.18 -20.94 -15.33
C ILE A 132 -11.66 -21.65 -14.05
N ASP A 133 -11.42 -21.04 -12.88
CA ASP A 133 -11.96 -21.50 -11.60
C ASP A 133 -12.33 -20.29 -10.72
N PRO A 134 -13.59 -19.81 -10.79
CA PRO A 134 -14.00 -18.63 -10.05
C PRO A 134 -14.15 -18.94 -8.56
N ALA A 135 -13.71 -18.03 -7.70
CA ALA A 135 -13.87 -18.17 -6.24
C ALA A 135 -15.34 -18.34 -5.80
N TYR A 136 -16.29 -17.81 -6.58
CA TYR A 136 -17.73 -17.91 -6.35
C TYR A 136 -18.37 -19.21 -6.87
N LYS A 137 -17.61 -20.14 -7.45
CA LYS A 137 -18.13 -21.40 -8.01
C LYS A 137 -18.95 -22.22 -7.00
N TYR A 138 -18.45 -22.31 -5.77
CA TYR A 138 -19.12 -23.01 -4.66
C TYR A 138 -20.42 -22.30 -4.24
N ALA A 139 -20.40 -20.97 -4.16
CA ALA A 139 -21.61 -20.20 -3.88
C ALA A 139 -22.66 -20.39 -5.00
N CYS A 140 -22.24 -20.39 -6.27
CA CYS A 140 -23.13 -20.67 -7.39
C CYS A 140 -23.71 -22.09 -7.37
N SER A 141 -22.96 -23.11 -6.94
CA SER A 141 -23.49 -24.48 -6.79
C SER A 141 -24.50 -24.56 -5.65
N LEU A 142 -24.20 -23.95 -4.50
CA LEU A 142 -25.14 -23.88 -3.38
C LEU A 142 -26.42 -23.12 -3.74
N LYS A 143 -26.33 -22.04 -4.54
CA LYS A 143 -27.50 -21.29 -5.03
C LYS A 143 -28.36 -22.15 -5.96
N LYS A 144 -27.74 -22.94 -6.85
CA LYS A 144 -28.44 -23.90 -7.71
C LYS A 144 -29.12 -25.02 -6.91
N GLU A 145 -28.52 -25.43 -5.79
CA GLU A 145 -29.04 -26.45 -4.88
C GLU A 145 -30.06 -25.89 -3.86
N GLY A 146 -30.34 -24.57 -3.87
CA GLY A 146 -31.25 -23.94 -2.91
C GLY A 146 -30.72 -23.90 -1.46
N LYS A 147 -29.40 -23.99 -1.27
CA LYS A 147 -28.72 -24.06 0.03
C LYS A 147 -28.01 -22.77 0.42
N LEU A 148 -28.21 -21.67 -0.31
CA LEU A 148 -27.64 -20.39 0.04
C LEU A 148 -28.49 -19.72 1.14
N PRO A 149 -27.90 -19.19 2.22
CA PRO A 149 -28.63 -18.41 3.23
C PRO A 149 -29.18 -17.11 2.62
N ASP A 150 -30.40 -16.72 2.98
CA ASP A 150 -31.08 -15.51 2.46
C ASP A 150 -30.34 -14.21 2.79
N GLU A 151 -29.47 -14.20 3.82
CA GLU A 151 -28.67 -13.05 4.27
C GLU A 151 -27.56 -12.61 3.28
N LEU A 152 -27.33 -13.35 2.19
CA LEU A 152 -26.30 -13.08 1.18
C LEU A 152 -26.86 -12.74 -0.22
N THR A 153 -28.17 -12.49 -0.32
CA THR A 153 -28.87 -12.12 -1.57
C THR A 153 -29.07 -10.62 -1.67
#